data_AF-A0A3D3LMX2-F1
#
_entry.id   AF-A0A3D3LMX2-F1
#
_cell.length_a   1.000
_cell.length_b   1.000
_cell.length_c   1.000
_cell.angle_alpha   90.00
_cell.angle_beta   90.00
_cell.angle_gamma   90.00
#
_symmetry.space_group_name_H-M   'P 1'
#
loop_
_entity.id
_entity.type
_entity.pdbx_description
1 polymer ?
#
loop_
_entity_poly.entity_id
_entity_poly.type
_entity_poly.pdbx_seq_one_letter_code
_entity_poly.pdbx_strand_id
1 'polypeptide(L)'
;GSDKWGTYFLLINPEFYNSVFLKSIVERQLTFAGFIMFLIGLFLKRNKKIEFLFDWWLIAIIFFILFVSQGNLAQEYYQLPIVVPASVFIGKFLNKCLDFSVFKKSFSFKQKFISSGSAFLFIVLILLSVLRIENLLSKETKSKELTELTETVEKNSNNSDKIISLTQGNPVLFYNVNRKGWLLDKSEIEKIDSLKNNNAKLIIGDKKSAGDPALLTKGKYEIILNNNDFFCIKLN
;
A
#
# COMPACT_ATOMS: atom_id res chain seq x y z
N GLY A 1 10.26 -18.88 -3.83
CA GLY A 1 9.09 -18.18 -3.25
C GLY A 1 8.77 -18.85 -1.94
N SER A 2 8.59 -18.07 -0.87
CA SER A 2 8.16 -18.61 0.42
C SER A 2 6.71 -19.11 0.34
N ASP A 3 6.41 -20.21 1.06
CA ASP A 3 5.06 -20.75 1.17
C ASP A 3 4.11 -19.70 1.74
N LYS A 4 2.97 -19.49 1.07
CA LYS A 4 1.94 -18.52 1.48
C LYS A 4 0.94 -19.08 2.50
N TRP A 5 1.03 -20.38 2.76
CA TRP A 5 0.14 -21.14 3.61
C TRP A 5 0.39 -20.85 5.08
N GLY A 6 -0.65 -21.03 5.89
CA GLY A 6 -0.53 -20.83 7.32
C GLY A 6 0.32 -21.91 7.97
N THR A 7 1.38 -21.49 8.66
CA THR A 7 2.11 -22.31 9.61
C THR A 7 1.45 -22.22 10.97
N TYR A 8 1.31 -23.36 11.66
CA TYR A 8 0.71 -23.44 12.99
C TYR A 8 1.32 -22.42 13.99
N PHE A 9 2.65 -22.25 13.93
CA PHE A 9 3.38 -21.30 14.77
C PHE A 9 2.92 -19.85 14.59
N LEU A 10 2.54 -19.47 13.38
CA LEU A 10 2.11 -18.10 13.08
C LEU A 10 0.68 -17.84 13.59
N LEU A 11 -0.18 -18.85 13.59
CA LEU A 11 -1.55 -18.75 14.13
C LEU A 11 -1.60 -18.64 15.65
N ILE A 12 -0.57 -19.10 16.37
CA ILE A 12 -0.49 -18.91 17.83
C ILE A 12 0.26 -17.63 18.23
N ASN A 13 0.89 -16.94 17.28
CA ASN A 13 1.67 -15.74 17.54
C ASN A 13 0.75 -14.51 17.70
N PRO A 14 0.74 -13.83 18.87
CA PRO A 14 -0.04 -12.60 19.06
C PRO A 14 0.32 -11.47 18.08
N GLU A 15 1.55 -11.41 17.60
CA GLU A 15 2.01 -10.40 16.65
C GLU A 15 1.30 -10.50 15.29
N PHE A 16 0.91 -11.71 14.90
CA PHE A 16 0.12 -11.93 13.69
C PHE A 16 -1.23 -11.22 13.80
N TYR A 17 -1.96 -11.45 14.91
CA TYR A 17 -3.25 -10.81 15.14
C TYR A 17 -3.12 -9.29 15.31
N ASN A 18 -2.08 -8.81 15.97
CA ASN A 18 -1.82 -7.38 16.05
C ASN A 18 -1.60 -6.77 14.65
N SER A 19 -0.83 -7.44 13.79
CA SER A 19 -0.47 -6.93 12.46
C SER A 19 -1.64 -7.00 11.47
N VAL A 20 -2.33 -8.13 11.41
CA VAL A 20 -3.43 -8.38 10.48
C VAL A 20 -4.74 -7.79 10.98
N PHE A 21 -5.13 -8.06 12.23
CA PHE A 21 -6.43 -7.62 12.73
C PHE A 21 -6.40 -6.17 13.19
N LEU A 22 -5.51 -5.81 14.12
CA LEU A 22 -5.53 -4.45 14.70
C LEU A 22 -4.97 -3.40 13.74
N LYS A 23 -3.72 -3.56 13.30
CA LYS A 23 -3.05 -2.55 12.47
C LYS A 23 -3.63 -2.49 11.07
N SER A 24 -3.93 -3.62 10.45
CA SER A 24 -4.48 -3.61 9.10
C SER A 24 -5.99 -3.40 9.16
N ILE A 25 -6.77 -4.41 9.55
CA ILE A 25 -8.23 -4.37 9.40
C ILE A 25 -8.87 -3.21 10.19
N VAL A 26 -8.58 -3.10 11.48
CA VAL A 26 -9.20 -2.09 12.36
C VAL A 26 -8.68 -0.70 12.03
N GLU A 27 -7.36 -0.50 12.04
CA GLU A 27 -6.78 0.85 11.88
C GLU A 27 -6.76 1.30 10.41
N ARG A 28 -6.22 0.50 9.48
CA ARG A 28 -6.03 0.91 8.07
C ARG A 28 -7.27 0.80 7.21
N GLN A 29 -8.00 -0.32 7.24
CA GLN A 29 -9.14 -0.51 6.33
C GLN A 29 -10.45 0.08 6.85
N LEU A 30 -10.75 -0.07 8.14
CA LEU A 30 -12.03 0.39 8.71
C LEU A 30 -11.92 1.71 9.48
N THR A 31 -10.73 2.09 9.94
CA THR A 31 -10.52 3.03 11.04
C THR A 31 -11.17 2.57 12.34
N PHE A 32 -10.70 3.05 13.49
CA PHE A 32 -11.30 2.71 14.78
C PHE A 32 -12.80 3.07 14.85
N ALA A 33 -13.20 4.19 14.25
CA ALA A 33 -14.60 4.61 14.21
C ALA A 33 -15.46 3.65 13.37
N GLY A 34 -15.00 3.31 12.16
CA GLY A 34 -15.71 2.37 11.30
C GLY A 34 -15.76 0.96 11.89
N PHE A 35 -14.71 0.52 12.61
CA PHE A 35 -14.71 -0.77 13.29
C PHE A 35 -15.77 -0.86 14.41
N ILE A 36 -15.94 0.20 15.22
CA ILE A 36 -17.01 0.26 16.24
C ILE A 36 -18.38 0.12 15.57
N MET A 37 -18.62 0.86 14.50
CA MET A 37 -19.88 0.83 13.75
C MET A 37 -20.12 -0.55 13.10
N PHE A 38 -19.07 -1.15 12.54
CA PHE A 38 -19.07 -2.50 12.00
C PHE A 38 -19.47 -3.53 13.06
N LEU A 39 -18.84 -3.50 14.25
CA LEU A 39 -19.14 -4.44 15.33
C LEU A 39 -20.60 -4.35 15.77
N ILE A 40 -21.12 -3.14 15.98
CA ILE A 40 -22.53 -2.97 16.35
C ILE A 40 -23.44 -3.48 15.23
N GLY A 41 -23.14 -3.10 13.98
CA GLY A 41 -23.90 -3.53 12.80
C GLY A 41 -23.92 -5.04 12.59
N LEU A 42 -22.82 -5.72 12.92
CA LEU A 42 -22.68 -7.17 12.85
C LEU A 42 -23.72 -7.86 13.75
N PHE A 43 -23.95 -7.35 14.96
CA PHE A 43 -24.88 -7.96 15.92
C PHE A 43 -26.35 -7.53 15.75
N LEU A 44 -26.67 -6.62 14.83
CA LEU A 44 -28.06 -6.25 14.54
C LEU A 44 -28.83 -7.40 13.85
N LYS A 45 -30.10 -7.62 14.21
CA LYS A 45 -30.95 -8.67 13.61
C LYS A 45 -30.97 -8.61 12.08
N ARG A 46 -30.86 -9.76 11.41
CA ARG A 46 -30.98 -9.88 9.95
C ARG A 46 -32.46 -9.84 9.55
N ASN A 47 -32.83 -8.94 8.64
CA ASN A 47 -34.24 -8.79 8.22
C ASN A 47 -34.50 -9.34 6.81
N LYS A 48 -33.49 -9.30 5.93
CA LYS A 48 -33.58 -9.82 4.54
C LYS A 48 -32.63 -10.99 4.33
N LYS A 49 -33.02 -11.95 3.46
CA LYS A 49 -32.18 -13.11 3.10
C LYS A 49 -30.81 -12.70 2.55
N ILE A 50 -30.74 -11.61 1.77
CA ILE A 50 -29.49 -11.10 1.22
C ILE A 50 -28.49 -10.66 2.30
N GLU A 51 -28.94 -10.30 3.50
CA GLU A 51 -28.02 -9.91 4.57
C GLU A 51 -27.15 -11.09 5.04
N PHE A 52 -27.66 -12.32 4.96
CA PHE A 52 -26.91 -13.53 5.30
C PHE A 52 -25.77 -13.83 4.32
N LEU A 53 -25.83 -13.32 3.08
CA LEU A 53 -24.71 -13.42 2.15
C LEU A 53 -23.45 -12.77 2.74
N PHE A 54 -23.60 -11.62 3.39
CA PHE A 54 -22.49 -10.89 3.98
C PHE A 54 -21.96 -11.55 5.27
N ASP A 55 -22.79 -12.31 5.97
CA ASP A 55 -22.35 -13.17 7.08
C ASP A 55 -21.45 -14.29 6.56
N TRP A 56 -21.89 -15.01 5.53
CA TRP A 56 -21.11 -16.06 4.90
C TRP A 56 -19.83 -15.54 4.25
N TRP A 57 -19.88 -14.36 3.64
CA TRP A 57 -18.69 -13.69 3.12
C TRP A 57 -17.70 -13.39 4.25
N LEU A 58 -18.15 -12.79 5.35
CA LEU A 58 -17.28 -12.49 6.49
C LEU A 58 -16.64 -13.77 7.06
N ILE A 59 -17.41 -14.85 7.19
CA ILE A 59 -16.91 -16.16 7.61
C ILE A 59 -15.84 -16.68 6.64
N ALA A 60 -16.08 -16.60 5.33
CA ALA A 60 -15.11 -17.02 4.32
C ALA A 60 -13.81 -16.22 4.39
N ILE A 61 -13.88 -14.92 4.67
CA ILE A 61 -12.69 -14.08 4.88
C ILE A 61 -11.92 -14.49 6.13
N ILE A 62 -12.61 -14.77 7.23
CA ILE A 62 -11.98 -15.26 8.45
C ILE A 62 -11.21 -16.55 8.15
N PHE A 63 -11.83 -17.51 7.46
CA PHE A 63 -11.15 -18.73 7.04
C PHE A 63 -9.96 -18.43 6.13
N PHE A 64 -10.12 -17.56 5.14
CA PHE A 64 -9.04 -17.18 4.24
C PHE A 64 -7.84 -16.57 4.97
N ILE A 65 -8.07 -15.69 5.96
CA ILE A 65 -7.01 -15.10 6.79
C ILE A 65 -6.26 -16.18 7.59
N LEU A 66 -6.99 -17.17 8.12
CA LEU A 66 -6.40 -18.25 8.92
C LEU A 66 -5.62 -19.25 8.06
N PHE A 67 -6.15 -19.66 6.90
CA PHE A 67 -5.50 -20.65 6.03
C PHE A 67 -4.34 -20.06 5.21
N VAL A 68 -4.43 -18.77 4.86
CA VAL A 68 -3.42 -18.05 4.05
C VAL A 68 -2.73 -17.00 4.92
N SER A 69 -2.35 -17.37 6.15
CA SER A 69 -1.90 -16.40 7.16
C SER A 69 -0.54 -15.77 6.83
N GLN A 70 0.42 -16.53 6.28
CA GLN A 70 1.68 -15.98 5.79
C GLN A 70 1.46 -14.98 4.65
N GLY A 71 0.57 -15.32 3.70
CA GLY A 71 0.19 -14.40 2.64
C GLY A 71 -0.44 -13.12 3.16
N ASN A 72 -1.37 -13.22 4.11
CA ASN A 72 -2.04 -12.06 4.70
C ASN A 72 -1.09 -11.18 5.53
N LEU A 73 -0.06 -11.77 6.15
CA LEU A 73 0.97 -11.03 6.85
C LEU A 73 1.92 -10.31 5.88
N ALA A 74 2.28 -10.97 4.78
CA ALA A 74 3.20 -10.43 3.79
C ALA A 74 2.57 -9.38 2.86
N GLN A 75 1.27 -9.50 2.59
CA GLN A 75 0.58 -8.71 1.57
C GLN A 75 -0.76 -8.20 2.12
N GLU A 76 -0.80 -6.90 2.45
CA GLU A 76 -1.99 -6.29 3.05
C GLU A 76 -3.23 -6.34 2.14
N TYR A 77 -3.03 -6.34 0.82
CA TYR A 77 -4.15 -6.32 -0.14
C TYR A 77 -4.99 -7.61 -0.11
N TYR A 78 -4.47 -8.71 0.45
CA TYR A 78 -5.24 -9.94 0.70
C TYR A 78 -6.39 -9.73 1.69
N GLN A 79 -6.36 -8.65 2.47
CA GLN A 79 -7.35 -8.36 3.49
C GLN A 79 -8.44 -7.39 2.99
N LEU A 80 -8.24 -6.73 1.84
CA LEU A 80 -9.22 -5.82 1.23
C LEU A 80 -10.63 -6.38 1.03
N PRO A 81 -10.83 -7.69 0.78
CA PRO A 81 -12.18 -8.25 0.66
C PRO A 81 -13.08 -8.00 1.87
N ILE A 82 -12.55 -7.72 3.08
CA ILE A 82 -13.34 -7.41 4.28
C ILE A 82 -14.12 -6.12 4.18
N VAL A 83 -13.67 -5.17 3.35
CA VAL A 83 -14.29 -3.85 3.22
C VAL A 83 -15.74 -3.98 2.74
N VAL A 84 -16.04 -4.97 1.88
CA VAL A 84 -17.39 -5.17 1.34
C VAL A 84 -18.40 -5.55 2.44
N PRO A 85 -18.28 -6.70 3.14
CA PRO A 85 -19.21 -7.02 4.23
C PRO A 85 -19.17 -5.98 5.35
N ALA A 86 -17.99 -5.41 5.65
CA ALA A 86 -17.90 -4.38 6.67
C ALA A 86 -18.73 -3.13 6.33
N SER A 87 -18.70 -2.66 5.08
CA SER A 87 -19.50 -1.53 4.61
C SER A 87 -21.00 -1.76 4.76
N VAL A 88 -21.46 -3.00 4.56
CA VAL A 88 -22.88 -3.37 4.72
C VAL A 88 -23.29 -3.33 6.19
N PHE A 89 -22.50 -3.89 7.09
CA PHE A 89 -22.80 -3.83 8.52
C PHE A 89 -22.72 -2.41 9.08
N ILE A 90 -21.74 -1.61 8.63
CA ILE A 90 -21.66 -0.18 8.91
C ILE A 90 -22.92 0.55 8.44
N GLY A 91 -23.34 0.35 7.19
CA GLY A 91 -24.55 0.96 6.64
C GLY A 91 -25.80 0.56 7.41
N LYS A 92 -25.86 -0.69 7.88
CA LYS A 92 -26.94 -1.19 8.72
C LYS A 92 -26.97 -0.55 10.11
N PHE A 93 -25.80 -0.34 10.72
CA PHE A 93 -25.67 0.45 11.96
C PHE A 93 -26.20 1.87 11.75
N LEU A 94 -25.74 2.55 10.71
CA LEU A 94 -26.17 3.92 10.40
C LEU A 94 -27.69 3.97 10.17
N ASN A 95 -28.25 3.07 9.36
CA ASN A 95 -29.68 3.01 9.12
C ASN A 95 -30.52 2.80 10.40
N LYS A 96 -29.96 2.11 11.42
CA LYS A 96 -30.66 1.86 12.68
C LYS A 96 -30.49 3.01 13.69
N CYS A 97 -29.32 3.64 13.73
CA CYS A 97 -28.91 4.51 14.81
C CYS A 97 -28.85 5.99 14.41
N LEU A 98 -28.69 6.31 13.12
CA LEU A 98 -28.66 7.67 12.60
C LEU A 98 -30.06 8.07 12.09
N ASP A 99 -30.71 8.98 12.81
CA ASP A 99 -31.99 9.57 12.42
C ASP A 99 -31.92 11.09 12.56
N PHE A 100 -31.88 11.79 11.42
CA PHE A 100 -31.80 13.24 11.36
C PHE A 100 -33.12 13.94 11.75
N SER A 101 -34.24 13.21 11.78
CA SER A 101 -35.53 13.76 12.22
C SER A 101 -35.59 14.00 13.73
N VAL A 102 -34.65 13.41 14.47
CA VAL A 102 -34.53 13.51 15.94
C VAL A 102 -34.32 14.95 16.43
N PHE A 103 -33.77 15.81 15.58
CA PHE A 103 -33.58 17.24 15.88
C PHE A 103 -34.82 18.11 15.65
N LYS A 104 -35.87 17.58 15.00
CA LYS A 104 -37.10 18.31 14.66
C LYS A 104 -38.31 17.92 15.50
N LYS A 105 -38.25 16.83 16.28
CA LYS A 105 -39.38 16.29 17.05
C LYS A 105 -39.06 16.15 18.54
N SER A 106 -40.11 15.97 19.36
CA SER A 106 -40.02 15.64 20.79
C SER A 106 -39.58 14.19 21.01
N PHE A 107 -38.35 13.85 20.60
CA PHE A 107 -37.73 12.55 20.89
C PHE A 107 -37.10 12.53 22.29
N SER A 108 -36.99 11.33 22.87
CA SER A 108 -36.33 11.11 24.15
C SER A 108 -34.83 11.47 24.11
N PHE A 109 -34.26 11.86 25.25
CA PHE A 109 -32.83 12.16 25.38
C PHE A 109 -31.93 11.02 24.87
N LYS A 110 -32.33 9.76 25.13
CA LYS A 110 -31.62 8.57 24.66
C LYS A 110 -31.52 8.48 23.14
N GLN A 111 -32.60 8.78 22.42
CA GLN A 111 -32.60 8.76 20.95
C GLN A 111 -31.74 9.88 20.36
N LYS A 112 -31.79 11.08 20.96
CA LYS A 112 -30.90 12.20 20.61
C LYS A 112 -29.44 11.82 20.78
N PHE A 113 -29.08 11.22 21.93
CA PHE A 113 -27.72 10.79 22.20
C PHE A 113 -27.21 9.74 21.20
N ILE A 114 -28.01 8.71 20.91
CA ILE A 114 -27.64 7.66 19.94
C ILE A 114 -27.46 8.25 18.53
N SER A 115 -28.38 9.10 18.07
CA SER A 115 -28.30 9.70 16.74
C SER A 115 -27.09 10.62 16.62
N SER A 116 -26.86 11.51 17.60
CA SER A 116 -25.69 12.38 17.64
C SER A 116 -24.37 11.60 17.71
N GLY A 117 -24.30 10.56 18.55
CA GLY A 117 -23.13 9.70 18.65
C GLY A 117 -22.83 8.95 17.35
N SER A 118 -23.87 8.48 16.66
CA SER A 118 -23.73 7.83 15.35
C SER A 118 -23.26 8.80 14.26
N ALA A 119 -23.79 10.04 14.26
CA ALA A 119 -23.34 11.09 13.36
C ALA A 119 -21.87 11.46 13.61
N PHE A 120 -21.48 11.58 14.89
CA PHE A 120 -20.10 11.84 15.28
C PHE A 120 -19.16 10.74 14.79
N LEU A 121 -19.47 9.46 15.06
CA LEU A 121 -18.66 8.34 14.57
C LEU A 121 -18.54 8.34 13.05
N PHE A 122 -19.61 8.66 12.32
CA PHE A 122 -19.58 8.74 10.86
C PHE A 122 -18.70 9.89 10.35
N ILE A 123 -18.75 11.06 10.99
CA ILE A 123 -17.87 12.19 10.66
C ILE A 123 -16.41 11.83 10.96
N VAL A 124 -16.13 11.21 12.11
CA VAL A 124 -14.77 10.77 12.47
C VAL A 124 -14.24 9.74 11.48
N LEU A 125 -15.06 8.78 11.03
CA LEU A 125 -14.69 7.82 9.99
C LEU A 125 -14.25 8.53 8.70
N ILE A 126 -15.03 9.51 8.22
CA ILE A 126 -14.70 10.27 7.01
C ILE A 126 -13.39 11.06 7.23
N LEU A 127 -13.26 11.78 8.34
CA LEU A 127 -12.07 12.58 8.66
C LEU A 127 -10.81 11.71 8.70
N LEU A 128 -10.83 10.59 9.43
CA LEU A 128 -9.69 9.67 9.52
C LEU A 128 -9.35 9.06 8.15
N SER A 129 -10.36 8.76 7.33
CA SER A 129 -10.16 8.25 5.97
C SER A 129 -9.47 9.28 5.08
N VAL A 130 -9.88 10.56 5.14
CA VAL A 130 -9.26 11.65 4.37
C VAL A 130 -7.82 11.90 4.83
N LEU A 131 -7.58 12.05 6.12
CA LEU A 131 -6.23 12.24 6.67
C LEU A 131 -5.29 11.09 6.29
N ARG A 132 -5.81 9.86 6.23
CA ARG A 132 -5.06 8.69 5.79
C ARG A 132 -4.68 8.79 4.31
N ILE A 133 -5.63 9.14 3.44
CA ILE A 133 -5.38 9.30 2.00
C ILE A 133 -4.38 10.43 1.76
N GLU A 134 -4.52 11.57 2.44
CA GLU A 134 -3.57 12.67 2.35
C GLU A 134 -2.16 12.26 2.77
N ASN A 135 -2.02 11.52 3.88
CA ASN A 135 -0.72 11.00 4.33
C ASN A 135 -0.13 9.94 3.39
N LEU A 136 -0.95 9.22 2.62
CA LEU A 136 -0.45 8.32 1.58
C LEU A 136 0.02 9.11 0.36
N LEU A 137 -0.79 10.05 -0.11
CA LEU A 137 -0.46 10.88 -1.28
C LEU A 137 0.75 11.78 -1.03
N SER A 138 0.93 12.30 0.19
CA SER A 138 2.10 13.12 0.53
C SER A 138 3.41 12.34 0.40
N LYS A 139 3.40 11.03 0.68
CA LYS A 139 4.55 10.14 0.54
C LYS A 139 4.86 9.75 -0.91
N GLU A 140 3.88 9.87 -1.80
CA GLU A 140 4.04 9.58 -3.24
C GLU A 140 4.57 10.78 -4.03
N THR A 141 4.76 11.94 -3.38
CA THR A 141 5.38 13.09 -4.05
C THR A 141 6.82 12.73 -4.46
N LYS A 142 7.15 12.92 -5.75
CA LYS A 142 8.49 12.65 -6.26
C LYS A 142 9.49 13.44 -5.43
N SER A 143 10.46 12.75 -4.84
CA SER A 143 11.54 13.41 -4.11
C SER A 143 12.31 14.33 -5.05
N LYS A 144 12.95 15.35 -4.48
CA LYS A 144 13.81 16.26 -5.24
C LYS A 144 14.91 15.47 -5.95
N GLU A 145 15.47 14.48 -5.27
CA GLU A 145 16.52 13.58 -5.75
C GLU A 145 16.07 12.73 -6.95
N LEU A 146 14.84 12.21 -6.92
CA LEU A 146 14.27 11.45 -8.04
C LEU A 146 13.95 12.36 -9.23
N THR A 147 13.54 13.60 -8.96
CA THR A 147 13.29 14.60 -9.99
C THR A 147 14.59 14.97 -10.70
N GLU A 148 15.66 15.24 -9.95
CA GLU A 148 17.01 15.49 -10.49
C GLU A 148 17.52 14.30 -11.33
N LEU A 149 17.30 13.06 -10.88
CA LEU A 149 17.63 11.86 -11.65
C LEU A 149 16.88 11.82 -12.98
N THR A 150 15.57 12.07 -12.94
CA THR A 150 14.70 12.05 -14.12
C THR A 150 15.17 13.08 -15.15
N GLU A 151 15.38 14.32 -14.72
CA GLU A 151 15.88 15.39 -15.59
C GLU A 151 17.27 15.07 -16.16
N THR A 152 18.16 14.47 -15.36
CA THR A 152 19.50 14.08 -15.83
C THR A 152 19.42 13.02 -16.91
N VAL A 153 18.56 12.02 -16.74
CA VAL A 153 18.34 10.96 -17.73
C VAL A 153 17.75 11.55 -19.01
N GLU A 154 16.76 12.43 -18.91
CA GLU A 154 16.15 13.09 -20.08
C GLU A 154 17.15 13.95 -20.86
N LYS A 155 18.03 14.69 -20.18
CA LYS A 155 19.07 15.52 -20.82
C LYS A 155 20.17 14.69 -21.49
N ASN A 156 20.41 13.47 -21.03
CA ASN A 156 21.56 12.64 -21.46
C ASN A 156 21.17 11.38 -22.26
N SER A 157 19.89 11.20 -22.60
CA SER A 157 19.43 10.05 -23.39
C SER A 157 18.20 10.35 -24.24
N ASN A 158 18.11 9.72 -25.40
CA ASN A 158 16.92 9.76 -26.24
C ASN A 158 15.87 8.76 -25.77
N ASN A 159 14.61 8.92 -26.20
CA ASN A 159 13.51 8.02 -25.83
C ASN A 159 13.72 6.57 -26.32
N SER A 160 14.51 6.36 -27.38
CA SER A 160 14.87 5.03 -27.90
C SER A 160 16.03 4.37 -27.15
N ASP A 161 16.76 5.14 -26.34
CA ASP A 161 17.93 4.65 -25.63
C ASP A 161 17.50 3.79 -24.45
N LYS A 162 18.29 2.75 -24.21
CA LYS A 162 18.07 1.86 -23.08
C LYS A 162 18.96 2.25 -21.92
N ILE A 163 18.51 1.93 -20.73
CA ILE A 163 19.28 2.15 -19.50
C ILE A 163 19.45 0.85 -18.73
N ILE A 164 20.46 0.81 -17.88
CA ILE A 164 20.70 -0.28 -16.94
C ILE A 164 20.29 0.23 -15.57
N SER A 165 19.48 -0.53 -14.84
CA SER A 165 19.03 -0.16 -13.50
C SER A 165 19.60 -1.11 -12.46
N LEU A 166 20.31 -0.57 -11.47
CA LEU A 166 20.91 -1.28 -10.34
C LEU A 166 20.10 -1.04 -9.06
N THR A 167 18.99 -1.75 -8.92
CA THR A 167 17.96 -1.53 -7.88
C THR A 167 17.53 -2.83 -7.19
N GLN A 168 18.39 -3.85 -7.20
CA GLN A 168 18.09 -5.18 -6.64
C GLN A 168 16.76 -5.76 -7.16
N GLY A 169 16.56 -5.73 -8.47
CA GLY A 169 15.36 -6.23 -9.12
C GLY A 169 14.12 -5.32 -9.06
N ASN A 170 14.22 -4.09 -8.55
CA ASN A 170 13.09 -3.15 -8.49
C ASN A 170 12.95 -2.30 -9.78
N PRO A 171 11.91 -2.51 -10.61
CA PRO A 171 11.75 -1.80 -11.88
C PRO A 171 11.25 -0.35 -11.76
N VAL A 172 10.92 0.15 -10.57
CA VAL A 172 10.26 1.45 -10.36
C VAL A 172 11.01 2.62 -11.00
N LEU A 173 12.35 2.58 -11.06
CA LEU A 173 13.13 3.64 -11.69
C LEU A 173 12.85 3.78 -13.19
N PHE A 174 12.60 2.70 -13.92
CA PHE A 174 12.28 2.77 -15.36
C PHE A 174 11.02 3.59 -15.63
N TYR A 175 10.00 3.41 -14.79
CA TYR A 175 8.75 4.15 -14.88
C TYR A 175 8.96 5.63 -14.58
N ASN A 176 9.80 5.95 -13.60
CA ASN A 176 10.04 7.33 -13.20
C ASN A 176 10.82 8.12 -14.23
N VAL A 177 11.84 7.50 -14.85
CA VAL A 177 12.69 8.15 -15.87
C VAL A 177 12.19 7.95 -17.30
N ASN A 178 11.07 7.23 -17.48
CA ASN A 178 10.45 6.94 -18.77
C ASN A 178 11.44 6.36 -19.80
N ARG A 179 12.18 5.32 -19.40
CA ARG A 179 13.11 4.58 -20.28
C ARG A 179 12.91 3.08 -20.14
N LYS A 180 13.24 2.34 -21.19
CA LYS A 180 13.28 0.87 -21.17
C LYS A 180 14.70 0.39 -20.91
N GLY A 181 14.86 -0.87 -20.52
CA GLY A 181 16.19 -1.36 -20.22
C GLY A 181 16.24 -2.69 -19.49
N TRP A 182 17.31 -2.88 -18.74
CA TRP A 182 17.59 -4.12 -18.01
C TRP A 182 17.81 -3.84 -16.52
N LEU A 183 17.19 -4.67 -15.68
CA LEU A 183 17.54 -4.77 -14.27
C LEU A 183 18.78 -5.63 -14.15
N LEU A 184 19.79 -5.13 -13.44
CA LEU A 184 20.95 -5.90 -13.05
C LEU A 184 21.16 -5.79 -11.56
N ASP A 185 21.68 -6.87 -10.98
CA ASP A 185 22.21 -6.83 -9.62
C ASP A 185 23.70 -6.46 -9.62
N LYS A 186 24.21 -6.06 -8.45
CA LYS A 186 25.63 -5.73 -8.26
C LYS A 186 26.56 -6.89 -8.64
N SER A 187 26.10 -8.13 -8.51
CA SER A 187 26.84 -9.34 -8.92
C SER A 187 26.96 -9.50 -10.43
N GLU A 188 26.15 -8.78 -11.22
CA GLU A 188 26.07 -8.91 -12.68
C GLU A 188 26.72 -7.74 -13.43
N ILE A 189 27.54 -6.94 -12.75
CA ILE A 189 28.24 -5.77 -13.33
C ILE A 189 29.04 -6.13 -14.58
N GLU A 190 29.57 -7.36 -14.66
CA GLU A 190 30.31 -7.85 -15.83
C GLU A 190 29.48 -7.83 -17.12
N LYS A 191 28.14 -7.89 -17.03
CA LYS A 191 27.24 -7.83 -18.19
C LYS A 191 27.10 -6.43 -18.78
N ILE A 192 27.50 -5.37 -18.08
CA ILE A 192 27.33 -3.98 -18.52
C ILE A 192 27.95 -3.75 -19.89
N ASP A 193 29.16 -4.27 -20.13
CA ASP A 193 29.85 -4.10 -21.40
C ASP A 193 29.08 -4.76 -22.57
N SER A 194 28.42 -5.89 -22.33
CA SER A 194 27.57 -6.55 -23.33
C SER A 194 26.28 -5.78 -23.60
N LEU A 195 25.70 -5.15 -22.58
CA LEU A 195 24.46 -4.38 -22.70
C LEU A 195 24.68 -3.02 -23.37
N LYS A 196 25.88 -2.44 -23.19
CA LYS A 196 26.32 -1.27 -23.93
C LYS A 196 26.24 -1.48 -25.44
N ASN A 197 26.67 -2.65 -25.93
CA ASN A 197 26.55 -3.03 -27.34
C ASN A 197 25.09 -3.19 -27.81
N ASN A 198 24.13 -3.27 -26.89
CA ASN A 198 22.69 -3.37 -27.15
C ASN A 198 21.94 -2.03 -26.95
N ASN A 199 22.61 -0.90 -27.20
CA ASN A 199 22.07 0.46 -27.08
C ASN A 199 21.79 0.90 -25.62
N ALA A 200 22.49 0.35 -24.63
CA ALA A 200 22.48 0.91 -23.28
C ALA A 200 23.37 2.16 -23.22
N LYS A 201 22.82 3.29 -22.77
CA LYS A 201 23.53 4.57 -22.69
C LYS A 201 23.83 5.04 -21.27
N LEU A 202 22.96 4.70 -20.32
CA LEU A 202 23.09 5.14 -18.93
C LEU A 202 22.96 3.94 -17.99
N ILE A 203 23.65 4.02 -16.86
CA ILE A 203 23.36 3.21 -15.68
C ILE A 203 22.74 4.13 -14.63
N ILE A 204 21.63 3.72 -14.05
CA ILE A 204 21.01 4.38 -12.91
C ILE A 204 20.85 3.40 -11.77
N GLY A 205 20.80 3.89 -10.55
CA GLY A 205 20.54 3.05 -9.39
C GLY A 205 20.30 3.87 -8.13
N ASP A 206 19.78 3.21 -7.12
CA ASP A 206 19.71 3.76 -5.78
C ASP A 206 20.92 3.30 -4.95
N LYS A 207 21.44 4.20 -4.11
CA LYS A 207 22.63 3.94 -3.30
C LYS A 207 22.41 2.86 -2.26
N LYS A 208 21.17 2.69 -1.79
CA LYS A 208 20.83 1.66 -0.80
C LYS A 208 21.05 0.26 -1.37
N SER A 209 20.68 0.06 -2.64
CA SER A 209 20.75 -1.23 -3.33
C SER A 209 22.12 -1.50 -3.95
N ALA A 210 22.71 -0.51 -4.62
CA ALA A 210 23.94 -0.70 -5.40
C ALA A 210 25.22 -0.30 -4.64
N GLY A 211 25.11 0.54 -3.61
CA GLY A 211 26.24 1.15 -2.91
C GLY A 211 26.80 2.38 -3.63
N ASP A 212 28.08 2.68 -3.40
CA ASP A 212 28.74 3.85 -3.98
C ASP A 212 29.02 3.65 -5.49
N PRO A 213 28.51 4.55 -6.38
CA PRO A 213 28.77 4.47 -7.82
C PRO A 213 30.26 4.51 -8.19
N ALA A 214 31.12 5.15 -7.39
CA ALA A 214 32.56 5.20 -7.66
C ALA A 214 33.22 3.81 -7.60
N LEU A 215 32.73 2.96 -6.69
CA LEU A 215 33.21 1.58 -6.54
C LEU A 215 32.70 0.67 -7.66
N LEU A 216 31.52 0.97 -8.21
CA LEU A 216 30.90 0.18 -9.29
C LEU A 216 31.62 0.36 -10.61
N THR A 217 32.04 1.59 -10.93
CA THR A 217 32.68 1.90 -12.21
C THR A 217 34.18 1.67 -12.18
N LYS A 218 34.82 1.62 -11.01
CA LYS A 218 36.30 1.63 -10.85
C LYS A 218 36.97 2.70 -11.71
N GLY A 219 36.30 3.84 -11.94
CA GLY A 219 36.78 4.93 -12.80
C GLY A 219 36.60 4.73 -14.32
N LYS A 220 35.98 3.64 -14.79
CA LYS A 220 35.78 3.35 -16.22
C LYS A 220 34.74 4.25 -16.90
N TYR A 221 33.78 4.77 -16.12
CA TYR A 221 32.62 5.50 -16.63
C TYR A 221 32.42 6.82 -15.89
N GLU A 222 31.88 7.80 -16.60
CA GLU A 222 31.62 9.15 -16.07
C GLU A 222 30.36 9.14 -15.19
N ILE A 223 30.47 9.66 -13.97
CA ILE A 223 29.33 9.84 -13.07
C ILE A 223 28.76 11.24 -13.33
N ILE A 224 27.56 11.28 -13.92
CA ILE A 224 26.89 12.55 -14.29
C ILE A 224 25.91 13.04 -13.22
N LEU A 225 25.47 12.17 -12.31
CA LEU A 225 24.70 12.53 -11.13
C LEU A 225 25.08 11.62 -9.96
N ASN A 226 25.20 12.22 -8.78
CA ASN A 226 25.44 11.52 -7.53
C ASN A 226 24.82 12.31 -6.37
N ASN A 227 23.51 12.14 -6.14
CA ASN A 227 22.81 12.81 -5.03
C ASN A 227 22.64 11.86 -3.84
N ASN A 228 21.85 12.24 -2.83
CA ASN A 228 21.77 11.48 -1.59
C ASN A 228 21.22 10.05 -1.78
N ASP A 229 20.27 9.88 -2.69
CA ASP A 229 19.55 8.61 -2.87
C ASP A 229 19.93 7.87 -4.15
N PHE A 230 20.28 8.59 -5.21
CA PHE A 230 20.44 8.05 -6.56
C PHE A 230 21.75 8.48 -7.23
N PHE A 231 22.10 7.74 -8.27
CA PHE A 231 23.19 8.08 -9.16
C PHE A 231 22.82 7.81 -10.61
N CYS A 232 23.50 8.50 -11.52
CA CYS A 232 23.45 8.27 -12.95
C CYS A 232 24.87 8.28 -13.51
N ILE A 233 25.19 7.26 -14.30
CA ILE A 233 26.50 7.03 -14.90
C ILE A 233 26.31 6.93 -16.41
N LYS A 234 27.18 7.61 -17.15
CA LYS A 234 27.19 7.60 -18.61
C LYS A 234 28.09 6.52 -19.17
N LEU A 235 27.56 5.72 -20.07
CA LEU A 235 28.30 4.71 -20.83
C LEU A 235 28.79 5.37 -22.14
N ASN A 236 30.10 5.64 -22.23
CA ASN A 236 30.74 6.27 -23.40
C ASN A 236 30.58 5.46 -24.68
#